data_AF-A0A5E8H986-F1
#
_entry.id   AF-A0A5E8H986-F1
#
_cell.length_a   1.000
_cell.length_b   1.000
_cell.length_c   1.000
_cell.angle_alpha   90.00
_cell.angle_beta   90.00
_cell.angle_gamma   90.00
#
_symmetry.space_group_name_H-M   'P 1'
#
loop_
_entity.id
_entity.type
_entity.pdbx_description
1 polymer ?
#
loop_
_entity_poly.entity_id
_entity_poly.type
_entity_poly.pdbx_seq_one_letter_code
_entity_poly.pdbx_strand_id
1 'polypeptide(L)' 'EQARSSLFEYIEVFYNRKRLHSKIGYKAPVTFENEFHAYS' A
#
# COMPACT_ATOMS: atom_id res chain seq x y z
N GLU A 1 -1.86 11.91 -20.84
CA GLU A 1 -0.89 11.35 -19.88
C GLU A 1 -1.22 11.62 -18.41
N GLN A 2 -1.69 12.81 -18.03
CA GLN A 2 -1.88 13.22 -16.63
C GLN A 2 -2.68 12.22 -15.77
N ALA A 3 -3.81 11.68 -16.26
CA ALA A 3 -4.64 10.73 -15.52
C ALA A 3 -3.90 9.43 -15.12
N ARG A 4 -3.02 8.92 -15.99
CA ARG A 4 -2.21 7.72 -15.70
C ARG A 4 -1.17 8.01 -14.63
N SER A 5 -0.54 9.18 -14.69
CA SER A 5 0.43 9.61 -13.67
C SER A 5 -0.23 9.80 -12.30
N SER A 6 -1.41 10.43 -12.26
CA SER A 6 -2.15 10.59 -11.00
C SER A 6 -2.61 9.25 -10.41
N LEU A 7 -3.01 8.29 -11.25
CA LEU A 7 -3.33 6.94 -10.78
C LEU A 7 -2.11 6.22 -10.22
N PHE A 8 -0.96 6.32 -10.91
CA PHE A 8 0.29 5.73 -10.43
C PHE A 8 0.71 6.31 -9.08
N GLU A 9 0.67 7.63 -8.93
CA GLU A 9 0.99 8.31 -7.67
C GLU A 9 0.02 7.90 -6.56
N TYR A 10 -1.28 7.81 -6.85
CA TYR A 10 -2.27 7.33 -5.89
C TYR A 10 -1.98 5.90 -5.42
N ILE A 11 -1.67 4.98 -6.33
CA ILE A 11 -1.40 3.58 -5.99
C ILE A 11 -0.09 3.47 -5.19
N GLU A 12 1.00 4.04 -5.68
CA GLU A 12 2.33 3.84 -5.11
C GLU A 12 2.56 4.63 -3.82
N VAL A 13 2.09 5.87 -3.75
CA VAL A 13 2.42 6.78 -2.64
C VAL A 13 1.34 6.76 -1.56
N PHE A 14 0.06 6.69 -1.96
CA PHE A 14 -1.04 6.72 -1.00
C PHE A 14 -1.53 5.32 -0.65
N TYR A 15 -1.93 4.52 -1.64
CA TYR A 15 -2.56 3.23 -1.41
C TYR A 15 -1.59 2.23 -0.75
N ASN A 16 -0.47 1.94 -1.41
CA ASN A 16 0.47 0.91 -0.94
C ASN A 16 1.16 1.29 0.37
N ARG A 17 1.45 2.59 0.57
CA ARG A 17 2.27 3.07 1.71
C ARG A 17 1.48 3.63 2.89
N LYS A 18 0.26 4.17 2.67
CA LYS A 18 -0.46 4.95 3.71
C LYS A 18 -1.86 4.43 4.01
N ARG A 19 -2.56 3.83 3.04
CA ARG A 19 -3.96 3.42 3.23
C ARG A 19 -4.06 2.25 4.21
N LEU A 20 -4.70 2.48 5.35
CA LEU A 20 -4.98 1.42 6.32
C LEU A 20 -6.17 0.58 5.87
N HIS A 21 -6.06 -0.74 6.04
CA HIS A 21 -7.11 -1.67 5.64
C HIS A 21 -7.53 -2.57 6.81
N SER A 22 -8.82 -2.57 7.14
CA SER A 22 -9.36 -3.35 8.28
C SER A 22 -9.10 -4.85 8.15
N LYS A 23 -9.16 -5.39 6.93
CA LYS A 23 -8.87 -6.80 6.61
C LYS A 23 -7.47 -7.27 7.04
N ILE A 24 -6.48 -6.39 7.05
CA ILE A 24 -5.09 -6.70 7.43
C ILE A 24 -4.70 -6.02 8.75
N GLY A 25 -5.66 -5.89 9.66
CA GLY A 25 -5.41 -5.36 11.01
C GLY A 25 -5.08 -3.87 11.04
N TYR A 26 -5.69 -3.09 10.14
CA TYR A 26 -5.45 -1.65 10.01
C TYR A 26 -3.99 -1.30 9.73
N LYS A 27 -3.36 -2.08 8.85
CA LYS A 27 -2.01 -1.82 8.34
C LYS A 27 -2.05 -1.33 6.89
N ALA A 28 -0.98 -0.64 6.49
CA ALA A 28 -0.75 -0.35 5.07
C ALA A 28 -0.30 -1.64 4.35
N PRO A 29 -0.61 -1.80 3.05
CA PRO A 29 -0.20 -2.98 2.28
C PRO A 29 1.29 -3.30 2.40
N VAL A 30 2.18 -2.31 2.23
CA VAL A 30 3.62 -2.51 2.34
C VAL A 30 4.07 -2.98 3.71
N THR A 31 3.42 -2.50 4.78
CA THR A 31 3.73 -2.94 6.16
C THR A 31 3.36 -4.39 6.34
N PHE A 32 2.18 -4.79 5.86
CA PHE A 32 1.73 -6.17 5.93
C PHE A 32 2.64 -7.11 5.15
N GLU A 33 3.04 -6.75 3.92
CA GLU A 33 3.98 -7.53 3.11
C GLU A 33 5.34 -7.67 3.79
N ASN A 34 5.89 -6.57 4.31
CA ASN A 34 7.18 -6.59 5.01
C ASN A 34 7.15 -7.49 6.25
N GLU A 35 6.09 -7.42 7.05
CA GLU A 35 5.91 -8.32 8.18
C GLU A 35 5.82 -9.78 7.72
N PHE A 36 5.02 -10.06 6.70
CA PHE A 36 4.88 -11.40 6.14
C PHE A 36 6.23 -11.98 5.68
N HIS A 37 7.03 -11.18 4.97
CA HIS A 37 8.37 -11.55 4.52
C HIS A 37 9.36 -11.74 5.67
N ALA A 38 9.24 -10.98 6.77
CA ALA A 38 10.13 -11.12 7.92
C ALA A 38 9.89 -12.42 8.72
N TYR A 39 8.69 -13.00 8.62
CA TYR A 39 8.33 -14.27 9.25
C TYR A 39 8.52 -15.50 8.35
N SER A 40 8.76 -15.29 7.06
CA SER A 40 8.98 -16.35 6.06
C SER A 40 10.46 -16.76 6.03
#